data_AF-A0A9P8EY96-F1
#
_entry.id   AF-A0A9P8EY96-F1
#
_cell.length_a   1.000
_cell.length_b   1.000
_cell.length_c   1.000
_cell.angle_alpha   90.00
_cell.angle_beta   90.00
_cell.angle_gamma   90.00
#
_symmetry.space_group_name_H-M   'P 1'
#
loop_
_entity.id
_entity.type
_entity.pdbx_description
1 polymer ?
#
loop_
_entity_poly.entity_id
_entity_poly.type
_entity_poly.pdbx_seq_one_letter_code
_entity_poly.pdbx_strand_id
1 'polypeptide(L)'
;DAGASTAGGLSNFGKVKDKKALADADPLGVDPNVNFDGVGGLEDHIDRLKEMVQLPLMYPEIFQTFKVTPPRGVLFHGPPGTGKTLLARALASSVSAHGKKVTFYMRKGADALSKWVGEAERQLRLLFEEARKTQPSIIFFDEIDGLAPVRSSKQEQIHASIVATLLALMDGMDGR
;
A
#
# COMPACT_ATOMS: atom_id res chain seq x y z
N ASP A 1 -31.20 -59.02 -8.38
CA ASP A 1 -30.22 -57.96 -8.06
C ASP A 1 -30.94 -56.78 -7.45
N ALA A 2 -30.95 -56.50 -6.14
CA ALA A 2 -29.82 -56.30 -5.21
C ALA A 2 -28.79 -55.30 -5.80
N GLY A 3 -28.40 -54.16 -5.22
CA GLY A 3 -28.69 -53.47 -3.96
C GLY A 3 -27.80 -52.21 -3.85
N ALA A 4 -28.33 -51.16 -3.19
CA ALA A 4 -27.71 -50.12 -2.35
C ALA A 4 -26.31 -49.49 -2.62
N SER A 5 -26.28 -48.13 -2.56
CA SER A 5 -25.39 -47.24 -1.75
C SER A 5 -23.86 -47.20 -2.02
N THR A 6 -23.03 -46.16 -1.79
CA THR A 6 -23.06 -44.74 -1.37
C THR A 6 -21.61 -44.21 -1.37
N ALA A 7 -21.44 -42.87 -1.36
CA ALA A 7 -20.28 -42.08 -0.87
C ALA A 7 -18.99 -42.06 -1.74
N GLY A 8 -18.22 -40.98 -1.88
CA GLY A 8 -18.23 -39.59 -1.40
C GLY A 8 -17.28 -38.79 -2.33
N GLY A 9 -17.54 -37.53 -2.70
CA GLY A 9 -17.30 -36.34 -1.88
C GLY A 9 -15.85 -35.87 -2.01
N LEU A 10 -15.62 -34.68 -2.60
CA LEU A 10 -14.69 -33.66 -2.06
C LEU A 10 -14.80 -32.32 -2.83
N SER A 11 -15.30 -31.31 -2.11
CA SER A 11 -14.93 -29.88 -2.14
C SER A 11 -14.97 -29.17 -3.50
N ASN A 12 -16.02 -28.43 -3.86
CA ASN A 12 -16.44 -27.16 -3.24
C ASN A 12 -15.26 -26.22 -2.92
N PHE A 13 -14.48 -25.83 -3.93
CA PHE A 13 -13.65 -24.63 -3.84
C PHE A 13 -14.56 -23.41 -3.76
N GLY A 14 -14.70 -22.92 -2.53
CA GLY A 14 -15.55 -21.81 -2.16
C GLY A 14 -15.29 -20.60 -3.05
N LYS A 15 -16.35 -20.14 -3.71
CA LYS A 15 -16.50 -18.75 -4.11
C LYS A 15 -16.25 -17.91 -2.86
N VAL A 16 -15.09 -17.27 -2.77
CA VAL A 16 -14.79 -16.28 -1.74
C VAL A 16 -15.89 -15.22 -1.81
N LYS A 17 -16.77 -15.26 -0.81
CA LYS A 17 -17.97 -14.42 -0.71
C LYS A 17 -17.72 -13.12 0.06
N ASP A 18 -16.46 -12.77 0.29
CA ASP A 18 -16.08 -11.55 1.01
C ASP A 18 -15.57 -10.48 0.05
N LYS A 19 -16.48 -9.89 -0.74
CA LYS A 19 -16.19 -8.64 -1.48
C LYS A 19 -15.66 -7.54 -0.56
N LYS A 20 -15.99 -7.59 0.74
CA LYS A 20 -15.55 -6.64 1.76
C LYS A 20 -14.08 -6.83 2.18
N ALA A 21 -13.56 -8.07 2.10
CA ALA A 21 -12.15 -8.34 2.38
C ALA A 21 -11.23 -7.96 1.20
N LEU A 22 -11.79 -7.86 -0.02
CA LEU A 22 -11.08 -7.44 -1.24
C LEU A 22 -11.16 -5.94 -1.52
N ALA A 23 -12.22 -5.24 -1.08
CA ALA A 23 -12.37 -3.77 -1.24
C ALA A 23 -11.16 -2.97 -0.71
N ASP A 24 -10.43 -3.65 0.16
CA ASP A 24 -9.31 -3.21 0.95
C ASP A 24 -7.95 -3.46 0.26
N ALA A 25 -7.89 -4.37 -0.70
CA ALA A 25 -6.76 -4.61 -1.58
C ALA A 25 -7.11 -4.29 -3.04
N ASP A 26 -8.21 -3.56 -3.27
CA ASP A 26 -8.56 -3.12 -4.61
C ASP A 26 -7.63 -1.96 -5.00
N PRO A 27 -6.94 -2.05 -6.16
CA PRO A 27 -6.11 -0.97 -6.62
C PRO A 27 -6.98 0.26 -6.91
N LEU A 28 -6.59 1.40 -6.36
CA LEU A 28 -7.30 2.64 -6.58
C LEU A 28 -7.16 3.02 -8.06
N GLY A 29 -8.28 3.26 -8.72
CA GLY A 29 -8.28 3.91 -10.04
C GLY A 29 -7.58 5.26 -9.90
N VAL A 30 -6.57 5.49 -10.71
CA VAL A 30 -5.81 6.74 -10.66
C VAL A 30 -6.62 7.82 -11.37
N ASP A 31 -6.96 8.89 -10.66
CA ASP A 31 -7.68 10.03 -11.24
C ASP A 31 -6.72 10.83 -12.14
N PRO A 32 -6.91 10.82 -13.47
CA PRO A 32 -6.02 11.52 -14.39
C PRO A 32 -6.08 13.04 -14.24
N ASN A 33 -7.11 13.58 -13.56
CA ASN A 33 -7.26 15.03 -13.37
C ASN A 33 -6.36 15.60 -12.27
N VAL A 34 -5.72 14.75 -11.45
CA VAL A 34 -4.79 15.18 -10.41
C VAL A 34 -3.37 15.05 -10.93
N ASN A 35 -2.73 16.18 -11.22
CA ASN A 35 -1.35 16.25 -11.70
C ASN A 35 -0.51 17.22 -10.86
N PHE A 36 0.80 17.27 -11.11
CA PHE A 36 1.70 18.16 -10.37
C PHE A 36 1.44 19.64 -10.67
N ASP A 37 0.81 19.97 -11.80
CA ASP A 37 0.45 21.36 -12.14
C ASP A 37 -0.54 21.96 -11.13
N GLY A 38 -1.31 21.10 -10.45
CA GLY A 38 -2.19 21.50 -9.34
C GLY A 38 -1.47 21.75 -8.00
N VAL A 39 -0.15 21.55 -7.91
CA VAL A 39 0.64 21.67 -6.69
C VAL A 39 1.56 22.90 -6.78
N GLY A 40 1.16 24.02 -6.19
CA GLY A 40 1.94 25.26 -6.21
C GLY A 40 3.10 25.29 -5.20
N GLY A 41 4.25 25.83 -5.60
CA GLY A 41 5.35 26.22 -4.70
C GLY A 41 6.18 25.09 -4.09
N LEU A 42 6.04 23.85 -4.60
CA LEU A 42 6.73 22.66 -4.10
C LEU A 42 7.60 21.98 -5.18
N GLU A 43 8.01 22.72 -6.20
CA GLU A 43 8.74 22.21 -7.39
C GLU A 43 9.98 21.38 -7.01
N ASP A 44 10.85 21.92 -6.16
CA ASP A 44 12.05 21.20 -5.68
C ASP A 44 11.72 19.88 -4.97
N HIS A 45 10.62 19.85 -4.20
CA HIS A 45 10.18 18.65 -3.50
C HIS A 45 9.55 17.63 -4.44
N ILE A 46 8.80 18.11 -5.43
CA ILE A 46 8.20 17.29 -6.49
C ILE A 46 9.31 16.59 -7.28
N ASP A 47 10.37 17.31 -7.65
CA ASP A 47 11.45 16.73 -8.46
C ASP A 47 12.25 15.69 -7.68
N ARG A 48 12.58 15.95 -6.41
CA ARG A 48 13.18 14.92 -5.52
C ARG A 48 12.26 13.71 -5.37
N LEU A 49 10.95 13.92 -5.25
CA LEU A 49 9.99 12.84 -5.14
C LEU A 49 9.93 11.99 -6.43
N LYS A 50 9.94 12.61 -7.60
CA LYS A 50 10.05 11.91 -8.89
C LYS A 50 11.34 11.12 -8.97
N GLU A 51 12.47 11.69 -8.56
CA GLU A 51 13.75 10.97 -8.57
C GLU A 51 13.72 9.74 -7.65
N MET A 52 13.15 9.86 -6.45
CA MET A 52 13.08 8.75 -5.50
C MET A 52 12.10 7.66 -5.90
N VAL A 53 10.98 8.00 -6.55
CA VAL A 53 9.90 7.04 -6.81
C VAL A 53 9.80 6.67 -8.30
N GLN A 54 9.82 7.66 -9.20
CA GLN A 54 9.65 7.43 -10.63
C GLN A 54 10.90 6.79 -11.26
N LEU A 55 12.12 7.24 -10.92
CA LEU A 55 13.33 6.69 -11.55
C LEU A 55 13.52 5.19 -11.27
N PRO A 56 13.40 4.67 -10.03
CA PRO A 56 13.55 3.24 -9.79
C PRO A 56 12.50 2.38 -10.48
N LEU A 57 11.29 2.92 -10.68
CA LEU A 57 10.20 2.22 -11.36
C LEU A 57 10.40 2.22 -12.88
N MET A 58 10.93 3.31 -13.43
CA MET A 58 11.17 3.46 -14.87
C MET A 58 12.43 2.74 -15.34
N TYR A 59 13.54 2.85 -14.58
CA TYR A 59 14.87 2.39 -14.98
C TYR A 59 15.53 1.45 -13.95
N PRO A 60 14.92 0.31 -13.59
CA PRO A 60 15.48 -0.60 -12.58
C PRO A 60 16.88 -1.13 -12.94
N GLU A 61 17.20 -1.26 -14.22
CA GLU A 61 18.49 -1.72 -14.74
C GLU A 61 19.67 -0.81 -14.33
N ILE A 62 19.44 0.50 -14.22
CA ILE A 62 20.46 1.45 -13.78
C ILE A 62 20.84 1.16 -12.32
N PHE A 63 19.83 1.00 -11.46
CA PHE A 63 20.05 0.69 -10.04
C PHE A 63 20.76 -0.66 -9.84
N GLN A 64 20.44 -1.67 -10.65
CA GLN A 64 21.12 -2.96 -10.64
C GLN A 64 22.59 -2.85 -11.08
N THR A 65 22.87 -2.10 -12.14
CA THR A 65 24.22 -1.92 -12.70
C THR A 65 25.15 -1.24 -11.69
N PHE A 66 24.66 -0.19 -11.03
CA PHE A 66 25.43 0.55 -10.03
C PHE A 66 25.39 -0.08 -8.63
N LYS A 67 24.66 -1.20 -8.44
CA LYS A 67 24.44 -1.85 -7.14
C LYS A 67 23.95 -0.87 -6.07
N VAL A 68 23.10 0.08 -6.48
CA VAL A 68 22.50 1.07 -5.59
C VAL A 68 21.09 0.61 -5.25
N THR A 69 20.81 0.46 -3.96
CA THR A 69 19.45 0.15 -3.49
C THR A 69 18.58 1.40 -3.63
N PRO A 70 17.49 1.35 -4.42
CA PRO A 70 16.60 2.50 -4.53
C PRO A 70 15.87 2.75 -3.20
N PRO A 71 15.56 4.01 -2.87
CA PRO A 71 14.77 4.33 -1.69
C PRO A 71 13.39 3.66 -1.78
N ARG A 72 12.94 3.05 -0.67
CA ARG A 72 11.72 2.22 -0.63
C ARG A 72 10.50 2.94 -0.06
N GLY A 73 10.70 4.06 0.63
CA GLY A 73 9.65 4.80 1.31
C GLY A 73 9.90 6.29 1.31
N VAL A 74 8.81 7.05 1.26
CA VAL A 74 8.81 8.51 1.42
C VAL A 74 7.80 8.86 2.50
N LEU A 75 8.20 9.72 3.43
CA LEU A 75 7.31 10.24 4.47
C LEU A 75 7.03 11.71 4.20
N PHE A 76 5.75 12.05 4.00
CA PHE A 76 5.31 13.44 3.93
C PHE A 76 4.94 13.93 5.34
N HIS A 77 5.65 14.93 5.84
CA HIS A 77 5.35 15.57 7.12
C HIS A 77 5.23 17.09 6.98
N GLY A 78 4.42 17.71 7.83
CA GLY A 78 4.26 19.16 7.89
C GLY A 78 2.85 19.58 8.31
N PRO A 79 2.58 20.89 8.44
CA PRO A 79 1.28 21.42 8.86
C PRO A 79 0.11 20.94 7.98
N PRO A 80 -1.13 20.85 8.49
CA PRO A 80 -2.29 20.55 7.66
C PRO A 80 -2.46 21.64 6.57
N GLY A 81 -2.99 21.24 5.40
CA GLY A 81 -3.26 22.18 4.29
C GLY A 81 -2.11 22.42 3.32
N THR A 82 -0.94 21.80 3.50
CA THR A 82 0.22 21.96 2.57
C THR A 82 0.18 21.03 1.34
N GLY A 83 -0.98 20.45 1.01
CA GLY A 83 -1.14 19.64 -0.19
C GLY A 83 -0.44 18.26 -0.20
N LYS A 84 -0.03 17.70 0.94
CA LYS A 84 0.65 16.37 1.02
C LYS A 84 -0.13 15.24 0.35
N THR A 85 -1.42 15.11 0.68
CA THR A 85 -2.30 14.08 0.10
C THR A 85 -2.52 14.33 -1.40
N LEU A 86 -2.60 15.60 -1.82
CA LEU A 86 -2.70 15.98 -3.23
C LEU A 86 -1.43 15.59 -4.00
N LEU A 87 -0.26 15.87 -3.43
CA LEU A 87 1.05 15.54 -4.00
C LEU A 87 1.21 14.03 -4.22
N ALA A 88 0.81 13.22 -3.24
CA ALA A 88 0.85 11.77 -3.36
C ALA A 88 -0.08 11.23 -4.47
N ARG A 89 -1.28 11.81 -4.60
CA ARG A 89 -2.21 11.49 -5.69
C ARG A 89 -1.68 11.92 -7.06
N ALA A 90 -1.08 13.10 -7.15
CA ALA A 90 -0.44 13.60 -8.36
C ALA A 90 0.71 12.69 -8.80
N LEU A 91 1.53 12.20 -7.86
CA LEU A 91 2.57 11.21 -8.13
C LEU A 91 1.98 9.90 -8.70
N ALA A 92 0.84 9.46 -8.17
CA ALA A 92 0.20 8.24 -8.66
C ALA A 92 -0.24 8.38 -10.12
N SER A 93 -0.84 9.52 -10.44
CA SER A 93 -1.24 9.91 -11.80
C SER A 93 -0.05 10.02 -12.73
N SER A 94 1.01 10.73 -12.32
CA SER A 94 2.18 10.95 -13.15
C SER A 94 2.87 9.65 -13.51
N VAL A 95 3.07 8.74 -12.55
CA VAL A 95 3.76 7.46 -12.80
C VAL A 95 2.95 6.58 -13.76
N SER A 96 1.62 6.56 -13.63
CA SER A 96 0.74 5.81 -14.52
C SER A 96 0.71 6.35 -15.96
N ALA A 97 0.84 7.67 -16.12
CA ALA A 97 0.80 8.32 -17.43
C ALA A 97 2.02 8.03 -18.32
N HIS A 98 3.15 7.63 -17.73
CA HIS A 98 4.42 7.38 -18.45
C HIS A 98 4.52 5.97 -19.06
N GLY A 99 3.38 5.31 -19.35
CA GLY A 99 3.32 4.07 -20.13
C GLY A 99 3.64 2.78 -19.37
N LYS A 100 4.13 2.85 -18.13
CA LYS A 100 4.24 1.69 -17.21
C LYS A 100 3.00 1.61 -16.33
N LYS A 101 2.29 0.49 -16.41
CA LYS A 101 1.16 0.20 -15.52
C LYS A 101 1.71 -0.07 -14.11
N VAL A 102 1.59 0.93 -13.23
CA VAL A 102 1.92 0.80 -11.80
C VAL A 102 0.64 0.66 -11.00
N THR A 103 0.60 -0.32 -10.11
CA THR A 103 -0.57 -0.58 -9.28
C THR A 103 -0.56 0.33 -8.05
N PHE A 104 -1.62 1.08 -7.82
CA PHE A 104 -1.72 2.00 -6.70
C PHE A 104 -2.68 1.49 -5.65
N TYR A 105 -2.21 1.39 -4.41
CA TYR A 105 -3.03 1.09 -3.25
C TYR A 105 -3.05 2.31 -2.34
N MET A 106 -4.23 2.72 -1.88
CA MET A 106 -4.38 3.85 -0.97
C MET A 106 -5.14 3.40 0.26
N ARG A 107 -4.57 3.67 1.43
CA ARG A 107 -5.14 3.36 2.73
C ARG A 107 -5.12 4.56 3.65
N LYS A 108 -6.25 4.85 4.28
CA LYS A 108 -6.29 5.81 5.39
C LYS A 108 -5.92 5.08 6.68
N GLY A 109 -5.12 5.72 7.53
CA GLY A 109 -4.68 5.14 8.80
C GLY A 109 -5.85 4.80 9.72
N ALA A 110 -6.93 5.60 9.70
CA ALA A 110 -8.16 5.34 10.44
C ALA A 110 -8.92 4.09 9.94
N ASP A 111 -8.90 3.82 8.63
CA ASP A 111 -9.61 2.66 8.04
C ASP A 111 -8.87 1.34 8.31
N ALA A 112 -7.55 1.40 8.47
CA ALA A 112 -6.73 0.25 8.86
C ALA A 112 -6.99 -0.19 10.32
N LEU A 113 -7.56 0.66 11.16
CA LEU A 113 -7.93 0.38 12.53
C LEU A 113 -9.40 -0.03 12.64
N SER A 114 -9.73 -1.25 12.24
CA SER A 114 -11.07 -1.81 12.51
C SER A 114 -11.26 -2.05 14.01
N LYS A 115 -12.51 -2.19 14.48
CA LYS A 115 -12.85 -2.60 15.86
C LYS A 115 -12.24 -3.96 16.28
N TRP A 116 -11.64 -4.70 15.33
CA TRP A 116 -11.08 -6.03 15.51
C TRP A 116 -9.60 -6.05 15.08
N VAL A 117 -8.70 -6.08 16.06
CA VAL A 117 -7.24 -6.01 15.90
C VAL A 117 -6.71 -7.07 14.93
N GLY A 118 -7.17 -8.31 15.07
CA GLY A 118 -6.73 -9.43 14.21
C GLY A 118 -7.15 -9.26 12.75
N GLU A 119 -8.28 -8.60 12.49
CA GLU A 119 -8.70 -8.31 11.12
C GLU A 119 -7.83 -7.21 10.50
N ALA A 120 -7.48 -6.16 11.27
CA ALA A 120 -6.57 -5.11 10.81
C ALA A 120 -5.20 -5.66 10.39
N GLU A 121 -4.60 -6.52 11.22
CA GLU A 121 -3.32 -7.17 10.89
C GLU A 121 -3.43 -8.07 9.66
N ARG A 122 -4.52 -8.84 9.54
CA ARG A 122 -4.78 -9.69 8.37
C ARG A 122 -4.91 -8.87 7.10
N GLN A 123 -5.64 -7.75 7.14
CA GLN A 123 -5.82 -6.85 6.01
C GLN A 123 -4.50 -6.20 5.57
N LEU A 124 -3.66 -5.76 6.53
CA LEU A 124 -2.33 -5.25 6.21
C LEU A 124 -1.45 -6.31 5.52
N ARG A 125 -1.46 -7.56 6.00
CA ARG A 125 -0.71 -8.65 5.36
C ARG A 125 -1.18 -8.90 3.92
N LEU A 126 -2.50 -8.97 3.72
CA LEU A 126 -3.09 -9.16 2.39
C LEU A 126 -2.76 -8.01 1.44
N LEU A 127 -2.81 -6.76 1.92
CA LEU A 127 -2.44 -5.59 1.13
C LEU A 127 -1.00 -5.67 0.62
N PHE A 128 -0.04 -5.99 1.49
CA PHE A 128 1.37 -6.13 1.09
C PHE A 128 1.60 -7.34 0.17
N GLU A 129 0.87 -8.44 0.39
CA GLU A 129 0.95 -9.63 -0.46
C GLU A 129 0.42 -9.36 -1.88
N GLU A 130 -0.73 -8.70 -1.99
CA GLU A 130 -1.30 -8.29 -3.28
C GLU A 130 -0.42 -7.26 -3.99
N ALA A 131 0.08 -6.25 -3.27
CA ALA A 131 1.03 -5.29 -3.82
C ALA A 131 2.30 -5.99 -4.35
N ARG A 132 2.79 -7.03 -3.66
CA ARG A 132 3.91 -7.83 -4.13
C ARG A 132 3.60 -8.60 -5.40
N LYS A 133 2.39 -9.14 -5.55
CA LYS A 133 1.94 -9.85 -6.76
C LYS A 133 1.76 -8.91 -7.96
N THR A 134 1.38 -7.67 -7.71
CA THR A 134 1.06 -6.66 -8.76
C THR A 134 2.20 -5.68 -9.03
N GLN A 135 3.44 -6.07 -8.74
CA GLN A 135 4.62 -5.24 -8.99
C GLN A 135 4.74 -4.88 -10.48
N PRO A 136 5.11 -3.63 -10.82
CA PRO A 136 5.43 -2.51 -9.93
C PRO A 136 4.21 -1.91 -9.21
N SER A 137 4.31 -1.68 -7.90
CA SER A 137 3.22 -1.20 -7.06
C SER A 137 3.65 -0.11 -6.08
N ILE A 138 2.74 0.81 -5.75
CA ILE A 138 2.91 1.83 -4.71
C ILE A 138 1.79 1.69 -3.68
N ILE A 139 2.14 1.65 -2.39
CA ILE A 139 1.20 1.69 -1.28
C ILE A 139 1.30 3.06 -0.63
N PHE A 140 0.19 3.80 -0.60
CA PHE A 140 0.08 5.10 0.03
C PHE A 140 -0.74 5.00 1.31
N PHE A 141 -0.13 5.36 2.44
CA PHE A 141 -0.80 5.51 3.72
C PHE A 141 -1.08 7.00 3.98
N ASP A 142 -2.35 7.38 3.93
CA ASP A 142 -2.84 8.71 4.35
C ASP A 142 -3.12 8.69 5.85
N GLU A 143 -2.83 9.79 6.57
CA GLU A 143 -3.07 9.88 8.03
C GLU A 143 -2.43 8.70 8.82
N ILE A 144 -1.18 8.35 8.49
CA ILE A 144 -0.45 7.23 9.13
C ILE A 144 -0.24 7.44 10.65
N ASP A 145 -0.28 8.68 11.12
CA ASP A 145 -0.29 9.02 12.54
C ASP A 145 -1.51 8.46 13.27
N GLY A 146 -2.64 8.30 12.58
CA GLY A 146 -3.80 7.56 13.09
C GLY A 146 -3.51 6.08 13.33
N LEU A 147 -2.70 5.45 12.46
CA LEU A 147 -2.33 4.03 12.56
C LEU A 147 -1.24 3.77 13.61
N ALA A 148 -0.29 4.70 13.76
CA ALA A 148 0.89 4.55 14.60
C ALA A 148 1.04 5.72 15.60
N PRO A 149 0.18 5.80 16.64
CA PRO A 149 0.31 6.84 17.65
C PRO A 149 1.63 6.73 18.43
N VAL A 150 2.15 7.87 18.89
CA VAL A 150 3.37 7.92 19.72
C VAL A 150 3.19 7.03 20.94
N ARG A 151 4.16 6.13 21.18
CA ARG A 151 4.16 5.19 22.32
C ARG A 151 4.15 5.96 23.64
N SER A 152 2.98 6.37 24.12
CA SER A 152 2.79 6.91 25.46
C SER A 152 2.46 5.77 26.42
N SER A 153 2.88 5.89 27.67
CA SER A 153 2.71 4.86 28.72
C SER A 153 1.26 4.52 29.07
N LYS A 154 0.27 5.18 28.46
CA LYS A 154 -1.18 4.96 28.66
C LYS A 154 -1.94 4.53 27.41
N GLN A 155 -1.29 4.37 26.25
CA GLN A 155 -1.97 3.93 25.03
C GLN A 155 -2.14 2.41 25.00
N GLU A 156 -3.31 1.94 24.54
CA GLU A 156 -3.68 0.53 24.45
C GLU A 156 -2.59 -0.30 23.75
N GLN A 157 -2.18 -1.40 24.40
CA GLN A 157 -1.25 -2.41 23.85
C GLN A 157 -1.64 -2.88 22.43
N ILE A 158 -2.92 -2.73 22.09
CA ILE A 158 -3.54 -3.00 20.81
C ILE A 158 -2.86 -2.25 19.64
N HIS A 159 -2.55 -0.96 19.79
CA HIS A 159 -1.90 -0.21 18.71
C HIS A 159 -0.46 -0.67 18.46
N ALA A 160 0.22 -1.18 19.50
CA ALA A 160 1.61 -1.60 19.39
C ALA A 160 1.78 -2.86 18.52
N SER A 161 0.82 -3.79 18.52
CA SER A 161 0.91 -5.02 17.71
C SER A 161 0.76 -4.74 16.22
N ILE A 162 -0.14 -3.82 15.85
CA ILE A 162 -0.35 -3.40 14.47
C ILE A 162 0.88 -2.69 13.93
N VAL A 163 1.47 -1.77 14.70
CA VAL A 163 2.72 -1.09 14.32
C VAL A 163 3.86 -2.09 14.17
N ALA A 164 3.99 -3.06 15.07
CA ALA A 164 4.99 -4.11 14.96
C ALA A 164 4.80 -4.96 13.70
N THR A 165 3.56 -5.29 13.35
CA THR A 165 3.23 -6.01 12.11
C THR A 165 3.58 -5.19 10.87
N LEU A 166 3.27 -3.90 10.87
CA LEU A 166 3.62 -3.00 9.76
C LEU A 166 5.13 -2.92 9.55
N LEU A 167 5.91 -2.75 10.63
CA LEU A 167 7.37 -2.75 10.56
C LEU A 167 7.92 -4.07 10.02
N ALA A 168 7.42 -5.21 10.50
CA ALA A 168 7.83 -6.52 10.00
C ALA A 168 7.48 -6.73 8.51
N LEU A 169 6.36 -6.17 8.05
CA LEU A 169 5.98 -6.21 6.63
C LEU A 169 6.87 -5.30 5.77
N MET A 170 7.27 -4.13 6.29
CA MET A 170 8.20 -3.22 5.62
C MET A 170 9.60 -3.84 5.51
N ASP A 171 10.12 -4.44 6.59
CA ASP A 171 11.40 -5.17 6.56
C ASP A 171 11.33 -6.39 5.62
N GLY A 172 10.16 -7.05 5.53
CA GLY A 172 9.92 -8.14 4.58
C GLY A 172 10.02 -7.71 3.10
N MET A 173 9.98 -6.40 2.81
CA MET A 173 10.23 -5.87 1.47
C MET A 173 11.73 -5.75 1.12
N ASP A 174 12.63 -5.88 2.11
CA ASP A 174 14.08 -5.74 1.95
C ASP A 174 14.76 -6.99 1.34
N GLY A 175 14.04 -8.09 1.15
CA GLY A 175 14.56 -9.33 0.56
C GLY A 175 14.79 -9.28 -0.95
N ARG A 176 15.48 -8.26 -1.46
CA ARG A 176 15.81 -8.06 -2.89
C ARG A 176 17.31 -7.85 -3.11
#